data_AF-A0A951SGM1-F1
#
_entry.id   AF-A0A951SGM1-F1
#
_cell.length_a   1.000
_cell.length_b   1.000
_cell.length_c   1.000
_cell.angle_alpha   90.00
_cell.angle_beta   90.00
_cell.angle_gamma   90.00
#
_symmetry.space_group_name_H-M   'P 1'
#
loop_
_entity.id
_entity.type
_entity.pdbx_description
1 polymer ?
#
loop_
_entity_poly.entity_id
_entity_poly.type
_entity_poly.pdbx_seq_one_letter_code
_entity_poly.pdbx_strand_id
1 'polypeptide(L)'
;MPEEEWRLLGRKAIAALDEIIRERPRTVDQSMVDAVRAIADVRNELVRRLRETGEEEARLRLDVANSALSMAMSVEYPRARFQLQHLEEARKALRALL
;
A
#
# COMPACT_ATOMS: atom_id res chain seq x y z
N MET A 1 -16.85 -9.31 -15.09
CA MET A 1 -16.93 -8.91 -13.68
C MET A 1 -16.50 -7.46 -13.59
N PRO A 2 -17.19 -6.59 -12.85
CA PRO A 2 -16.69 -5.24 -12.62
C PRO A 2 -15.28 -5.33 -12.04
N GLU A 3 -14.37 -4.50 -12.55
CA GLU A 3 -13.03 -4.37 -12.00
C GLU A 3 -13.19 -4.02 -10.51
N GLU A 4 -12.75 -4.93 -9.64
CA GLU A 4 -12.97 -4.77 -8.20
C GLU A 4 -12.24 -3.50 -7.74
N GLU A 5 -12.94 -2.59 -7.08
CA GLU A 5 -12.47 -1.23 -6.76
C GLU A 5 -11.10 -1.22 -6.06
N TRP A 6 -10.83 -2.21 -5.21
CA TRP A 6 -9.54 -2.40 -4.55
C TRP A 6 -8.37 -2.67 -5.52
N ARG A 7 -8.62 -3.25 -6.70
CA ARG A 7 -7.60 -3.46 -7.74
C ARG A 7 -7.19 -2.14 -8.39
N LEU A 8 -8.16 -1.27 -8.66
CA LEU A 8 -7.89 0.08 -9.18
C LEU A 8 -7.10 0.90 -8.16
N LEU A 9 -7.51 0.86 -6.89
CA LEU A 9 -6.80 1.51 -5.79
C LEU A 9 -5.39 0.92 -5.60
N GLY A 10 -5.24 -0.41 -5.71
CA GLY A 10 -3.95 -1.08 -5.60
C GLY A 10 -2.97 -0.66 -6.70
N ARG A 11 -3.44 -0.51 -7.94
CA ARG A 11 -2.61 0.02 -9.04
C ARG A 11 -2.17 1.46 -8.79
N LYS A 12 -3.06 2.32 -8.27
CA LYS A 12 -2.70 3.70 -7.90
C LYS A 12 -1.65 3.74 -6.78
N ALA A 13 -1.82 2.91 -5.75
CA ALA A 13 -0.87 2.79 -4.66
C ALA A 13 0.52 2.31 -5.14
N ILE A 14 0.55 1.32 -6.04
CA ILE A 14 1.81 0.86 -6.65
C ILE A 14 2.47 1.96 -7.47
N ALA A 15 1.71 2.72 -8.26
CA ALA A 15 2.25 3.81 -9.07
C ALA A 15 2.89 4.90 -8.17
N ALA A 16 2.22 5.29 -7.09
CA ALA A 16 2.77 6.26 -6.14
C ALA A 16 4.06 5.74 -5.47
N LEU A 17 4.11 4.46 -5.08
CA LEU A 17 5.33 3.86 -4.55
C LEU A 17 6.47 3.80 -5.59
N ASP A 18 6.16 3.46 -6.84
CA ASP A 18 7.14 3.43 -7.93
C ASP A 18 7.73 4.83 -8.17
N GLU A 19 6.93 5.90 -8.08
CA GLU A 19 7.42 7.29 -8.17
C GLU A 19 8.39 7.65 -7.04
N ILE A 20 8.03 7.35 -5.78
CA ILE A 20 8.89 7.61 -4.61
C ILE A 20 10.20 6.82 -4.69
N ILE A 21 10.13 5.52 -5.03
CA ILE A 21 11.30 4.65 -5.14
C ILE A 21 12.26 5.18 -6.22
N ARG A 22 11.72 5.69 -7.33
CA ARG A 22 12.50 6.29 -8.41
C ARG A 22 13.15 7.61 -7.99
N GLU A 23 12.42 8.49 -7.31
CA GLU A 23 12.90 9.82 -6.91
C GLU A 23 13.87 9.78 -5.73
N ARG A 24 13.82 8.72 -4.91
CA ARG A 24 14.66 8.52 -3.73
C ARG A 24 14.72 9.78 -2.85
N PRO A 25 13.56 10.30 -2.42
CA PRO A 25 13.53 11.53 -1.64
C PRO A 25 14.29 11.33 -0.32
N ARG A 26 15.06 12.36 0.08
CA ARG A 26 15.85 12.33 1.32
C ARG A 26 14.99 12.63 2.56
N THR A 27 13.75 13.03 2.36
CA THR A 27 12.79 13.46 3.38
C THR A 27 11.41 12.90 3.06
N VAL A 28 10.58 12.71 4.08
CA VAL A 28 9.15 12.47 3.90
C VAL A 28 8.55 13.74 3.28
N ASP A 29 8.05 13.64 2.05
CA ASP A 29 7.40 14.73 1.32
C ASP A 29 5.95 14.36 0.96
N GLN A 30 5.28 15.24 0.22
CA GLN A 30 3.88 15.05 -0.16
C GLN A 30 3.64 13.72 -0.89
N SER A 31 4.60 13.24 -1.69
CA SER A 31 4.50 11.97 -2.41
C SER A 31 4.39 10.79 -1.45
N MET A 32 5.16 10.79 -0.35
CA MET A 32 5.04 9.77 0.70
C MET A 32 3.66 9.76 1.36
N VAL A 33 3.14 10.96 1.68
CA VAL A 33 1.80 11.11 2.25
C VAL A 33 0.74 10.55 1.30
N ASP A 34 0.88 10.82 0.01
CA ASP A 34 -0.07 10.35 -1.01
C ASP A 34 0.00 8.84 -1.22
N ALA A 35 1.20 8.24 -1.17
CA ALA A 35 1.35 6.79 -1.21
C ALA A 35 0.72 6.10 0.02
N VAL A 36 0.94 6.62 1.23
CA VAL A 36 0.33 6.11 2.46
C VAL A 36 -1.20 6.19 2.38
N ARG A 37 -1.75 7.31 1.88
CA ARG A 37 -3.19 7.46 1.67
C ARG A 37 -3.73 6.45 0.66
N ALA A 38 -3.05 6.26 -0.46
CA ALA A 38 -3.47 5.29 -1.47
C ALA A 38 -3.50 3.85 -0.92
N ILE A 39 -2.52 3.47 -0.07
CA ILE A 39 -2.52 2.16 0.61
C ILE A 39 -3.67 2.06 1.62
N ALA A 40 -3.91 3.14 2.37
CA ALA A 40 -5.01 3.20 3.34
C ALA A 40 -6.38 3.03 2.65
N ASP A 41 -6.57 3.58 1.46
CA ASP A 41 -7.80 3.43 0.67
C ASP A 41 -8.02 1.97 0.24
N VAL A 42 -6.96 1.27 -0.20
CA VAL A 42 -7.04 -0.17 -0.51
C VAL A 42 -7.51 -0.96 0.71
N ARG A 43 -6.91 -0.71 1.88
CA ARG A 43 -7.30 -1.37 3.14
C ARG A 43 -8.76 -1.05 3.48
N ASN A 44 -9.19 0.20 3.37
CA ASN A 44 -10.55 0.61 3.70
C ASN A 44 -11.58 -0.11 2.83
N GLU A 45 -11.30 -0.26 1.54
CA GLU A 45 -12.15 -0.99 0.61
C GLU A 45 -12.20 -2.49 0.93
N LEU A 46 -11.07 -3.10 1.29
CA LEU A 46 -11.02 -4.50 1.73
C LEU A 46 -11.78 -4.73 3.05
N VAL A 47 -11.73 -3.78 3.99
CA VAL A 47 -12.54 -3.80 5.21
C VAL A 47 -14.03 -3.73 4.87
N ARG A 48 -14.43 -2.82 3.97
CA ARG A 48 -15.82 -2.69 3.51
C ARG A 48 -16.31 -4.01 2.93
N ARG A 49 -15.53 -4.59 2.02
CA ARG A 49 -15.87 -5.87 1.39
C ARG A 49 -15.95 -7.03 2.37
N LEU A 50 -15.00 -7.15 3.30
CA LEU A 50 -15.04 -8.19 4.33
C LEU A 50 -16.30 -8.07 5.20
N ARG A 51 -16.74 -6.85 5.53
CA ARG A 51 -17.98 -6.61 6.28
C ARG A 51 -19.24 -6.99 5.48
N GLU A 52 -19.22 -6.82 4.17
CA GLU A 52 -20.35 -7.12 3.29
C GLU A 52 -20.45 -8.61 2.96
N THR A 53 -19.33 -9.27 2.69
CA THR A 53 -19.33 -10.65 2.18
C THR A 53 -18.94 -11.69 3.23
N GLY A 54 -18.18 -11.31 4.26
CA GLY A 54 -17.62 -12.24 5.23
C GLY A 54 -16.58 -13.21 4.64
N GLU A 55 -16.11 -12.98 3.42
CA GLU A 55 -15.22 -13.90 2.70
C GLU A 55 -13.82 -13.96 3.34
N GLU A 56 -13.34 -15.17 3.60
CA GLU A 56 -11.98 -15.42 4.11
C GLU A 56 -10.90 -14.85 3.18
N GLU A 57 -11.16 -14.84 1.86
CA GLU A 57 -10.25 -14.27 0.88
C GLU A 57 -10.09 -12.75 1.05
N ALA A 58 -11.17 -12.04 1.41
CA ALA A 58 -11.10 -10.61 1.72
C ALA A 58 -10.29 -10.36 3.01
N ARG A 59 -10.32 -11.30 3.97
CA ARG A 59 -9.51 -11.24 5.19
C ARG A 59 -8.01 -11.40 4.89
N LEU A 60 -7.64 -12.40 4.08
CA LEU A 60 -6.25 -12.58 3.65
C LEU A 60 -5.71 -11.36 2.90
N ARG A 61 -6.52 -10.77 2.01
CA ARG A 61 -6.15 -9.53 1.30
C ARG A 61 -5.99 -8.35 2.25
N LEU A 62 -6.86 -8.23 3.25
CA LEU A 62 -6.79 -7.18 4.26
C LEU A 62 -5.49 -7.27 5.09
N ASP A 63 -5.06 -8.47 5.45
CA ASP A 63 -3.80 -8.68 6.19
C ASP A 63 -2.58 -8.21 5.37
N VAL A 64 -2.58 -8.47 4.06
CA VAL A 64 -1.53 -7.99 3.15
C VAL A 64 -1.55 -6.45 3.04
N ALA A 65 -2.73 -5.83 2.92
CA ALA A 65 -2.85 -4.37 2.88
C ALA A 65 -2.40 -3.70 4.18
N ASN A 66 -2.72 -4.29 5.35
CA ASN A 66 -2.26 -3.83 6.65
C ASN A 66 -0.73 -3.92 6.80
N SER A 67 -0.15 -5.01 6.30
CA SER A 67 1.31 -5.19 6.28
C SER A 67 1.98 -4.13 5.40
N ALA A 68 1.44 -3.88 4.20
CA ALA A 68 1.94 -2.84 3.29
C ALA A 68 1.90 -1.45 3.92
N LEU A 69 0.80 -1.11 4.61
CA LEU A 69 0.66 0.17 5.29
C LEU A 69 1.67 0.32 6.45
N SER A 70 1.86 -0.75 7.23
CA SER A 70 2.81 -0.75 8.34
C SER A 70 4.24 -0.53 7.86
N MET A 71 4.63 -1.19 6.76
CA MET A 71 5.93 -1.00 6.11
C MET A 71 6.09 0.43 5.60
N ALA A 72 5.10 0.99 4.91
CA ALA A 72 5.14 2.38 4.43
C ALA A 72 5.25 3.41 5.57
N MET A 73 4.57 3.19 6.70
CA MET A 73 4.62 4.08 7.87
C MET A 73 5.93 3.98 8.66
N SER A 74 6.60 2.83 8.65
CA SER A 74 7.88 2.62 9.35
C SER A 74 9.06 3.44 8.78
N VAL A 75 8.81 4.24 7.74
CA VAL A 75 9.77 5.10 7.04
C VAL A 75 10.16 6.35 7.86
N GLU A 76 9.52 6.63 9.00
CA GLU A 76 9.73 7.85 9.80
C GLU A 76 11.11 8.02 10.47
N TYR A 77 12.04 7.05 10.39
CA TYR A 77 13.39 7.19 10.97
C TYR A 77 14.49 7.37 9.92
N PRO A 78 15.43 8.35 10.10
CA PRO A 78 16.32 8.87 9.05
C PRO A 78 17.52 7.95 8.78
N ARG A 79 17.24 6.71 8.39
CA ARG A 79 18.22 5.82 7.76
C ARG A 79 17.75 5.56 6.34
N ALA A 80 18.12 6.44 5.42
CA ALA A 80 17.70 6.43 4.01
C ALA A 80 17.76 5.06 3.30
N ARG A 81 18.66 4.15 3.70
CA ARG A 81 18.71 2.77 3.16
C ARG A 81 17.57 1.87 3.66
N PHE A 82 17.14 1.98 4.92
CA PHE A 82 16.05 1.19 5.48
C PHE A 82 14.70 1.64 4.92
N GLN A 83 14.57 2.94 4.63
CA GLN A 83 13.35 3.53 4.06
C GLN A 83 13.01 2.94 2.68
N LEU A 84 14.00 2.82 1.80
CA LEU A 84 13.77 2.31 0.44
C LEU A 84 13.36 0.83 0.44
N GLN A 85 13.99 0.02 1.30
CA GLN A 85 13.68 -1.41 1.40
C GLN A 85 12.22 -1.64 1.82
N HIS A 86 11.72 -0.92 2.83
CA HIS A 86 10.33 -1.08 3.27
C HIS A 86 9.31 -0.63 2.21
N LEU A 87 9.65 0.39 1.40
CA LEU A 87 8.79 0.80 0.28
C LEU A 87 8.76 -0.25 -0.83
N GLU A 88 9.90 -0.87 -1.13
CA GLU A 88 9.97 -1.99 -2.07
C GLU A 88 9.18 -3.21 -1.58
N GLU A 89 9.23 -3.51 -0.28
CA GLU A 89 8.46 -4.58 0.35
C GLU A 89 6.96 -4.28 0.35
N ALA A 90 6.55 -3.04 0.66
CA ALA A 90 5.17 -2.59 0.54
C ALA A 90 4.66 -2.70 -0.91
N ARG A 91 5.47 -2.30 -1.88
CA ARG A 91 5.14 -2.42 -3.31
C ARG A 91 4.96 -3.89 -3.71
N LYS A 92 5.86 -4.76 -3.26
CA LYS A 92 5.79 -6.20 -3.54
C LYS A 92 4.52 -6.82 -2.95
N ALA A 93 4.16 -6.45 -1.72
CA ALA A 93 2.93 -6.90 -1.07
C ALA A 93 1.68 -6.46 -1.85
N LEU A 94 1.61 -5.20 -2.27
CA LEU A 94 0.49 -4.71 -3.10
C LEU A 94 0.41 -5.41 -4.45
N ARG A 95 1.55 -5.72 -5.09
CA ARG A 95 1.54 -6.49 -6.35
C ARG A 95 1.02 -7.90 -6.17
N ALA A 96 1.20 -8.51 -5.01
CA ALA A 96 0.64 -9.84 -4.70
C ALA A 96 -0.88 -9.80 -4.45
N LEU A 97 -1.45 -8.62 -4.19
CA LEU A 97 -2.90 -8.46 -4.09
C LEU A 97 -3.57 -8.49 -5.48
N LEU A 98 -2.94 -7.90 -6.49
CA LEU A 98 -3.49 -7.74 -7.84
C LEU A 98 -3.41 -9.02 -8.67
#